data_AF-A0A812QFQ6-F1
#
_entry.id   AF-A0A812QFQ6-F1
#
_cell.length_a   1.000
_cell.length_b   1.000
_cell.length_c   1.000
_cell.angle_alpha   90.00
_cell.angle_beta   90.00
_cell.angle_gamma   90.00
#
_symmetry.space_group_name_H-M   'P 1'
#
loop_
_entity.id
_entity.type
_entity.pdbx_description
1 polymer ?
#
loop_
_entity_poly.entity_id
_entity_poly.type
_entity_poly.pdbx_seq_one_letter_code
_entity_poly.pdbx_strand_id
1 'polypeptide(L)'
;MQLSSRHVARSSMPSFVLLILLMAGRGQCHDGRDDELLAAIKRQMDSVPEPPVDITEIPKDLRCKYCHAVASTFTTALEVKTKSLPPSRHGLKEEEYIKVLVEACEKPVQPGDLESPHFEARHLKWLCGDILQTLGEEDVWELFQKHAEVPAARLCSRKLRLCPKESPRRRNATGDL
;
A
#
# COMPACT_ATOMS: atom_id res chain seq x y z
N MET A 1 -68.79 -27.33 -19.73
CA MET A 1 -69.80 -26.77 -18.82
C MET A 1 -69.16 -25.64 -18.03
N GLN A 2 -69.77 -24.45 -18.14
CA GLN A 2 -69.63 -23.22 -17.32
C GLN A 2 -68.24 -22.67 -16.97
N LEU A 3 -67.74 -21.78 -17.82
CA LEU A 3 -66.78 -20.72 -17.49
C LEU A 3 -67.52 -19.61 -16.71
N SER A 4 -67.18 -19.43 -15.44
CA SER A 4 -67.75 -18.36 -14.59
C SER A 4 -66.95 -17.07 -14.80
N SER A 5 -67.58 -16.14 -15.51
CA SER A 5 -67.12 -14.78 -15.73
C SER A 5 -67.52 -13.91 -14.54
N ARG A 6 -66.56 -13.34 -13.81
CA ARG A 6 -66.82 -12.29 -12.82
C ARG A 6 -66.13 -11.00 -13.25
N HIS A 7 -66.94 -10.10 -13.79
CA HIS A 7 -66.63 -8.68 -13.91
C HIS A 7 -66.46 -8.08 -12.51
N VAL A 8 -65.30 -7.48 -12.23
CA VAL A 8 -65.14 -6.55 -11.11
C VAL A 8 -65.03 -5.14 -11.68
N ALA A 9 -65.90 -4.29 -11.14
CA ALA A 9 -66.18 -2.93 -11.57
C ALA A 9 -64.94 -2.03 -11.51
N ARG A 10 -64.77 -1.22 -12.57
CA ARG A 10 -63.88 -0.06 -12.60
C ARG A 10 -64.49 1.05 -11.75
N SER A 11 -64.04 1.17 -10.50
CA SER A 11 -64.28 2.34 -9.67
C SER A 11 -63.28 3.43 -10.07
N SER A 12 -63.76 4.42 -10.82
CA SER A 12 -63.09 5.68 -11.10
C SER A 12 -62.81 6.40 -9.77
N MET A 13 -61.59 6.32 -9.26
CA MET A 13 -61.15 7.13 -8.11
C MET A 13 -60.47 8.42 -8.59
N PRO A 14 -60.80 9.57 -7.96
CA PRO A 14 -60.37 10.88 -8.41
C PRO A 14 -58.86 11.09 -8.21
N SER A 15 -58.26 11.63 -9.27
CA SER A 15 -56.84 11.89 -9.52
C SER A 15 -56.20 12.96 -8.62
N PHE A 16 -56.59 13.06 -7.34
CA PHE A 16 -56.04 14.05 -6.40
C PHE A 16 -55.28 13.44 -5.22
N VAL A 17 -55.43 12.14 -4.91
CA VAL A 17 -54.68 11.49 -3.83
C VAL A 17 -53.23 11.17 -4.24
N LEU A 18 -52.96 11.00 -5.54
CA LEU A 18 -51.61 10.72 -6.04
C LEU A 18 -50.65 11.93 -5.92
N LEU A 19 -51.19 13.15 -5.89
CA LEU A 19 -50.39 14.38 -5.78
C LEU A 19 -49.94 14.68 -4.34
N ILE A 20 -50.67 14.19 -3.32
CA ILE A 20 -50.27 14.35 -1.92
C ILE A 20 -49.18 13.32 -1.54
N LEU A 21 -49.23 12.10 -2.10
CA LEU A 21 -48.17 11.09 -1.92
C LEU A 21 -46.87 11.45 -2.66
N LEU A 22 -46.92 12.20 -3.76
CA LEU A 22 -45.71 12.70 -4.46
C LEU A 22 -45.02 13.85 -3.72
N MET A 23 -45.71 14.60 -2.85
CA MET A 23 -45.10 15.67 -2.05
C MET A 23 -44.69 15.22 -0.64
N ALA A 24 -45.24 14.12 -0.13
CA ALA A 24 -44.78 13.45 1.10
C ALA A 24 -43.61 12.47 0.85
N GLY A 25 -43.30 12.17 -0.42
CA GLY A 25 -42.13 11.40 -0.86
C GLY A 25 -40.84 12.22 -0.98
N ARG A 26 -40.84 13.51 -0.63
CA ARG A 26 -39.62 14.25 -0.26
C ARG A 26 -39.19 13.90 1.17
N GLY A 27 -39.18 12.61 1.47
CA GLY A 27 -38.45 12.07 2.59
C GLY A 27 -37.01 12.48 2.38
N GLN A 28 -36.52 13.33 3.29
CA GLN A 28 -35.13 13.67 3.43
C GLN A 28 -34.34 12.38 3.26
N CYS A 29 -33.61 12.24 2.16
CA CYS A 29 -32.54 11.26 2.09
C CYS A 29 -31.66 11.59 3.29
N HIS A 30 -31.65 10.68 4.27
CA HIS A 30 -30.91 10.81 5.52
C HIS A 30 -29.43 10.57 5.18
N ASP A 31 -28.87 11.46 4.36
CA ASP A 31 -27.60 11.39 3.62
C ASP A 31 -26.39 11.64 4.55
N GLY A 32 -26.46 11.15 5.80
CA GLY A 32 -25.44 11.39 6.80
C GLY A 32 -25.37 10.37 7.93
N ARG A 33 -26.30 9.40 7.99
CA ARG A 33 -26.24 8.34 9.01
C ARG A 33 -25.35 7.17 8.60
N ASP A 34 -25.30 6.87 7.30
CA ASP A 34 -24.48 5.78 6.77
C ASP A 34 -22.98 6.13 6.78
N ASP A 35 -22.62 7.39 6.55
CA ASP A 35 -21.23 7.85 6.65
C ASP A 35 -20.70 7.83 8.09
N GLU A 36 -21.54 8.17 9.08
CA GLU A 36 -21.17 8.13 10.50
C GLU A 36 -20.96 6.69 10.97
N LEU A 37 -21.83 5.77 10.54
CA LEU A 37 -21.69 4.35 10.83
C LEU A 37 -20.45 3.76 10.14
N LEU A 38 -20.20 4.11 8.88
CA LEU A 38 -19.03 3.64 8.15
C LEU A 38 -17.72 4.19 8.76
N ALA A 39 -17.71 5.45 9.20
CA ALA A 39 -16.58 6.04 9.91
C ALA A 39 -16.35 5.41 11.29
N ALA A 40 -17.42 5.08 12.01
CA ALA A 40 -17.33 4.39 13.30
C ALA A 40 -16.80 2.95 13.13
N ILE A 41 -17.28 2.20 12.14
CA ILE A 41 -16.78 0.87 11.81
C ILE A 41 -15.31 0.95 11.38
N LYS A 42 -14.94 1.92 10.55
CA LYS A 42 -13.55 2.12 10.13
C LYS A 42 -12.64 2.39 11.32
N ARG A 43 -13.02 3.30 12.22
CA ARG A 43 -12.29 3.56 13.48
C ARG A 43 -12.17 2.32 14.37
N GLN A 44 -13.21 1.48 14.40
CA GLN A 44 -13.20 0.26 15.19
C GLN A 44 -12.35 -0.84 14.55
N MET A 45 -12.24 -0.87 13.22
CA MET A 45 -11.30 -1.73 12.50
C MET A 45 -9.87 -1.24 12.67
N ASP A 46 -9.64 0.07 12.66
CA ASP A 46 -8.32 0.70 12.88
C ASP A 46 -7.81 0.53 14.31
N SER A 47 -8.68 0.21 15.28
CA SER A 47 -8.28 -0.02 16.68
C SER A 47 -7.91 -1.47 17.00
N VAL A 48 -8.13 -2.40 16.06
CA VAL A 48 -7.64 -3.77 16.19
C VAL A 48 -6.14 -3.77 15.90
N PRO A 49 -5.27 -4.10 16.86
CA PRO A 49 -3.85 -4.18 16.61
C PRO A 49 -3.61 -5.21 15.50
N GLU A 50 -2.95 -4.78 14.42
CA GLU A 50 -2.55 -5.69 13.36
C GLU A 50 -1.68 -6.81 13.96
N PRO A 51 -1.93 -8.10 13.60
CA PRO A 51 -1.06 -9.16 14.06
C PRO A 51 0.41 -8.88 13.72
N PRO A 52 1.37 -9.34 14.53
CA PRO A 52 2.77 -9.26 14.15
C PRO A 52 2.96 -9.98 12.82
N VAL A 53 3.56 -9.31 11.84
CA VAL A 53 3.93 -9.93 10.56
C VAL A 53 5.26 -10.64 10.76
N ASP A 54 5.37 -11.86 10.28
CA ASP A 54 6.62 -12.62 10.24
C ASP A 54 7.12 -12.72 8.79
N ILE A 55 8.44 -12.69 8.59
CA ILE A 55 9.07 -12.90 7.28
C ILE A 55 8.64 -14.21 6.60
N THR A 56 8.25 -15.21 7.38
CA THR A 56 7.72 -16.50 6.92
C THR A 56 6.38 -16.37 6.19
N GLU A 57 5.61 -15.32 6.44
CA GLU A 57 4.36 -15.01 5.74
C GLU A 57 4.61 -14.50 4.32
N ILE A 58 5.79 -13.91 4.06
CA ILE A 58 6.18 -13.46 2.72
C ILE A 58 6.68 -14.67 1.90
N PRO A 59 6.01 -15.02 0.77
CA PRO A 59 6.48 -16.05 -0.15
C PRO A 59 7.93 -15.81 -0.58
N LYS A 60 8.74 -16.87 -0.63
CA LYS A 60 10.20 -16.75 -0.88
C LYS A 60 10.53 -16.07 -2.21
N ASP A 61 9.70 -16.30 -3.22
CA ASP A 61 9.77 -15.69 -4.55
C ASP A 61 9.47 -14.18 -4.53
N LEU A 62 8.66 -13.72 -3.58
CA LEU A 62 8.30 -12.31 -3.42
C LEU A 62 9.29 -11.53 -2.54
N ARG A 63 10.02 -12.18 -1.63
CA ARG A 63 10.95 -11.51 -0.69
C ARG A 63 11.96 -10.60 -1.38
N CYS A 64 12.59 -11.09 -2.46
CA CYS A 64 13.56 -10.29 -3.20
C CYS A 64 12.89 -9.11 -3.91
N LYS A 65 11.72 -9.33 -4.51
CA LYS A 65 10.92 -8.28 -5.15
C LYS A 65 10.52 -7.19 -4.16
N TYR A 66 10.04 -7.57 -2.99
CA TYR A 66 9.63 -6.63 -1.94
C TYR A 66 10.82 -5.86 -1.37
N CYS A 67 11.96 -6.52 -1.16
CA CYS A 67 13.18 -5.83 -0.75
C CYS A 67 13.66 -4.81 -1.78
N HIS A 68 13.57 -5.12 -3.08
CA HIS A 68 13.87 -4.18 -4.16
C HIS A 68 12.91 -2.98 -4.16
N ALA A 69 11.61 -3.22 -3.93
CA ALA A 69 10.63 -2.15 -3.82
C ALA A 69 10.98 -1.20 -2.66
N VAL A 70 11.31 -1.74 -1.48
CA VAL A 70 11.74 -0.94 -0.32
C VAL A 70 13.02 -0.14 -0.62
N ALA A 71 14.02 -0.75 -1.26
CA ALA A 71 15.24 -0.04 -1.66
C ALA A 71 14.95 1.12 -2.62
N SER A 72 14.02 0.94 -3.55
CA SER A 72 13.53 2.00 -4.43
C SER A 72 12.83 3.11 -3.62
N THR A 73 12.00 2.75 -2.64
CA THR A 73 11.32 3.72 -1.78
C THR A 73 12.32 4.57 -1.01
N PHE A 74 13.37 3.99 -0.42
CA PHE A 74 14.45 4.75 0.22
C PHE A 74 15.15 5.69 -0.74
N THR A 75 15.49 5.20 -1.93
CA THR A 75 16.14 6.00 -2.98
C THR A 75 15.28 7.22 -3.34
N THR A 76 14.00 7.01 -3.64
CA THR A 76 13.08 8.10 -4.00
C THR A 76 12.92 9.09 -2.85
N ALA A 77 12.75 8.63 -1.61
CA ALA A 77 12.58 9.50 -0.45
C ALA A 77 13.80 10.38 -0.20
N LEU A 78 15.00 9.79 -0.21
CA LEU A 78 16.26 10.50 -0.02
C LEU A 78 16.56 11.45 -1.18
N GLU A 79 16.28 11.05 -2.42
CA GLU A 79 16.47 11.87 -3.60
C GLU A 79 15.56 13.11 -3.58
N VAL A 80 14.26 12.93 -3.29
CA VAL A 80 13.30 14.04 -3.16
C VAL A 80 13.78 15.03 -2.09
N LYS A 81 14.20 14.52 -0.93
CA LYS A 81 14.70 15.39 0.14
C LYS A 81 15.98 16.10 -0.25
N THR A 82 16.94 15.40 -0.86
CA THR A 82 18.24 15.97 -1.26
C THR A 82 18.06 17.05 -2.32
N LYS A 83 17.19 16.82 -3.32
CA LYS A 83 16.87 17.82 -4.35
C LYS A 83 16.14 19.05 -3.81
N SER A 84 15.45 18.94 -2.67
CA SER A 84 14.77 20.07 -2.04
C SER A 84 15.71 21.01 -1.27
N LEU A 85 16.96 20.60 -1.02
CA LEU A 85 17.94 21.41 -0.30
C LEU A 85 18.56 22.48 -1.20
N PRO A 86 18.92 23.66 -0.64
CA PRO A 86 19.68 24.66 -1.38
C PRO A 86 21.07 24.12 -1.76
N PRO A 87 21.64 24.54 -2.91
CA PRO A 87 22.93 24.04 -3.40
C PRO A 87 24.12 24.34 -2.47
N SER A 88 23.96 25.28 -1.53
CA SER A 88 24.94 25.59 -0.49
C SER A 88 25.00 24.55 0.64
N ARG A 89 24.00 23.65 0.75
CA ARG A 89 24.02 22.54 1.70
C ARG A 89 24.46 21.26 1.00
N HIS A 90 25.68 20.82 1.31
CA HIS A 90 26.18 19.51 0.89
C HIS A 90 25.66 18.42 1.84
N GLY A 91 24.52 17.83 1.49
CA GLY A 91 23.98 16.64 2.17
C GLY A 91 22.97 16.91 3.28
N LEU A 92 22.33 15.82 3.71
CA LEU A 92 21.41 15.80 4.85
C LEU A 92 22.18 15.59 6.15
N LYS A 93 21.73 16.25 7.21
CA LYS A 93 22.18 15.92 8.57
C LYS A 93 21.66 14.54 8.99
N GLU A 94 22.29 13.98 10.01
CA GLU A 94 21.90 12.69 10.60
C GLU A 94 20.41 12.62 10.93
N GLU A 95 19.91 13.61 11.66
CA GLU A 95 18.52 13.65 12.09
C GLU A 95 17.56 13.82 10.89
N GLU A 96 18.03 14.44 9.81
CA GLU A 96 17.23 14.66 8.60
C GLU A 96 17.11 13.39 7.77
N TYR A 97 18.20 12.64 7.54
CA TYR A 97 18.12 11.39 6.77
C TYR A 97 17.40 10.29 7.55
N ILE A 98 17.59 10.19 8.87
CA ILE A 98 16.88 9.23 9.73
C ILE A 98 15.38 9.47 9.60
N LYS A 99 14.95 10.72 9.77
CA LYS A 99 13.54 11.09 9.65
C LYS A 99 12.96 10.74 8.28
N VAL A 100 13.70 10.99 7.20
CA VAL A 100 13.26 10.66 5.83
C VAL A 100 13.09 9.15 5.65
N LEU A 101 14.03 8.33 6.15
CA LEU A 101 13.96 6.88 6.04
C LEU A 101 12.80 6.30 6.85
N VAL A 102 12.57 6.78 8.06
CA VAL A 102 11.43 6.36 8.90
C VAL A 102 10.10 6.74 8.25
N GLU A 103 9.96 8.01 7.81
CA GLU A 103 8.75 8.47 7.11
C GLU A 103 8.51 7.71 5.80
N ALA A 104 9.57 7.24 5.13
CA ALA A 104 9.46 6.44 3.92
C ALA A 104 8.83 5.06 4.20
N CYS A 105 9.05 4.48 5.38
CA CYS A 105 8.42 3.23 5.80
C CYS A 105 6.98 3.39 6.28
N GLU A 106 6.58 4.59 6.74
CA GLU A 106 5.20 4.85 7.16
C GLU A 106 4.25 5.03 5.98
N LYS A 107 4.76 5.53 4.86
CA LYS A 107 3.96 5.75 3.65
C LYS A 107 3.68 4.41 2.95
N PRO A 108 2.45 4.21 2.44
CA PRO A 108 2.16 3.01 1.67
C PRO A 108 3.06 2.97 0.45
N VAL A 109 3.93 1.95 0.39
CA VAL A 109 4.66 1.63 -0.84
C VAL A 109 3.62 1.28 -1.88
N GLN A 110 3.60 1.99 -3.00
CA GLN A 110 2.64 1.71 -4.08
C GLN A 110 2.91 0.29 -4.59
N PRO A 111 2.00 -0.67 -4.33
CA PRO A 111 2.18 -2.03 -4.83
C PRO A 111 1.99 -1.96 -6.35
N GLY A 112 3.06 -2.22 -7.11
CA GLY A 112 2.95 -2.27 -8.56
C GLY A 112 2.13 -3.49 -8.96
N ASP A 113 1.04 -3.29 -9.73
CA ASP A 113 0.22 -4.29 -10.45
C ASP A 113 0.03 -5.67 -9.78
N LEU A 114 -0.12 -5.74 -8.47
CA LEU A 114 -0.25 -7.00 -7.73
C LEU A 114 -1.66 -7.16 -7.14
N GLU A 115 -2.08 -8.43 -7.04
CA GLU A 115 -3.48 -8.86 -6.90
C GLU A 115 -4.17 -8.44 -5.58
N SER A 116 -3.42 -8.00 -4.55
CA SER A 116 -4.01 -7.59 -3.26
C SER A 116 -3.26 -6.41 -2.61
N PRO A 117 -3.67 -5.15 -2.88
CA PRO A 117 -2.91 -3.96 -2.45
C PRO A 117 -2.78 -3.84 -0.93
N HIS A 118 -3.77 -4.31 -0.15
CA HIS A 118 -3.72 -4.25 1.31
C HIS A 118 -2.74 -5.25 1.92
N PHE A 119 -2.71 -6.47 1.40
CA PHE A 119 -1.77 -7.50 1.87
C PHE A 119 -0.33 -7.02 1.63
N GLU A 120 -0.04 -6.51 0.44
CA GLU A 120 1.31 -6.08 0.08
C GLU A 120 1.78 -4.85 0.86
N ALA A 121 0.91 -3.84 0.99
CA ALA A 121 1.26 -2.61 1.70
C ALA A 121 1.70 -2.91 3.14
N ARG A 122 1.02 -3.85 3.81
CA ARG A 122 1.36 -4.28 5.17
C ARG A 122 2.71 -4.99 5.23
N HIS A 123 2.97 -5.94 4.33
CA HIS A 123 4.25 -6.66 4.29
C HIS A 123 5.42 -5.75 3.90
N LEU A 124 5.21 -4.82 2.97
CA LEU A 124 6.22 -3.84 2.56
C LEU A 124 6.54 -2.86 3.70
N LYS A 125 5.53 -2.39 4.43
CA LYS A 125 5.71 -1.54 5.61
C LYS A 125 6.52 -2.26 6.70
N TRP A 126 6.12 -3.49 7.04
CA TRP A 126 6.85 -4.30 8.01
C TRP A 126 8.29 -4.56 7.58
N LEU A 127 8.49 -4.99 6.32
CA LEU A 127 9.81 -5.26 5.77
C LEU A 127 10.68 -4.00 5.76
N CYS A 128 10.11 -2.84 5.46
CA CYS A 128 10.83 -1.56 5.50
C CYS A 128 11.40 -1.27 6.90
N GLY A 129 10.58 -1.46 7.95
CA GLY A 129 11.02 -1.33 9.33
C GLY A 129 12.10 -2.36 9.71
N ASP A 130 11.90 -3.62 9.33
CA ASP A 130 12.86 -4.72 9.62
C ASP A 130 14.23 -4.47 8.95
N ILE A 131 14.23 -3.90 7.74
CA ILE A 131 15.46 -3.51 7.04
C ILE A 131 16.20 -2.40 7.80
N LEU A 132 15.51 -1.33 8.22
CA LEU A 132 16.14 -0.26 9.00
C LEU A 132 16.65 -0.77 10.34
N GLN A 133 15.88 -1.61 11.03
CA GLN A 133 16.28 -2.21 12.31
C GLN A 133 17.51 -3.13 12.17
N THR A 134 17.61 -3.89 11.06
CA THR A 134 18.69 -4.85 10.84
C THR A 134 19.98 -4.21 10.32
N LEU A 135 19.86 -3.22 9.44
CA LEU A 135 21.01 -2.56 8.81
C LEU A 135 21.47 -1.34 9.62
N GLY A 136 20.54 -0.58 10.17
CA GLY A 136 20.74 0.79 10.62
C GLY A 136 20.49 1.80 9.50
N GLU A 137 19.99 2.98 9.87
CA GLU A 137 19.72 4.09 8.97
C GLU A 137 21.00 4.66 8.35
N GLU A 138 22.09 4.69 9.12
CA GLU A 138 23.42 5.12 8.66
C GLU A 138 23.93 4.26 7.49
N ASP A 139 23.85 2.94 7.60
CA ASP A 139 24.24 1.99 6.54
C ASP A 139 23.47 2.26 5.23
N VAL A 140 22.17 2.57 5.32
CA VAL A 140 21.34 2.89 4.15
C VAL A 140 21.73 4.24 3.55
N TRP A 141 22.00 5.24 4.39
CA TRP A 141 22.46 6.55 3.96
C TRP A 141 23.83 6.50 3.28
N GLU A 142 24.80 5.78 3.83
CA GLU A 142 26.13 5.60 3.21
C GLU A 142 26.03 4.94 1.83
N LEU A 143 25.16 3.94 1.68
CA LEU A 143 24.89 3.31 0.39
C LEU A 143 24.36 4.31 -0.62
N PHE A 144 23.39 5.14 -0.23
CA PHE A 144 22.83 6.19 -1.09
C PHE A 144 23.90 7.23 -1.48
N GLN A 145 24.69 7.72 -0.53
CA GLN A 145 25.75 8.70 -0.81
C GLN A 145 26.79 8.16 -1.81
N LYS A 146 27.12 6.87 -1.73
CA LYS A 146 28.15 6.27 -2.58
C LYS A 146 27.68 6.01 -4.02
N HIS A 147 26.42 5.66 -4.21
CA HIS A 147 25.90 5.21 -5.52
C HIS A 147 24.87 6.17 -6.12
N ALA A 148 24.50 7.25 -5.42
CA ALA A 148 23.34 8.11 -5.73
C ALA A 148 21.98 7.38 -5.76
N GLU A 149 21.97 6.10 -5.39
CA GLU A 149 20.81 5.24 -5.21
C GLU A 149 21.12 4.19 -4.14
N VAL A 150 20.10 3.56 -3.57
CA VAL A 150 20.29 2.43 -2.66
C VAL A 150 20.35 1.14 -3.49
N PRO A 151 21.54 0.53 -3.69
CA PRO A 151 21.69 -0.64 -4.55
C PRO A 151 21.00 -1.86 -3.92
N ALA A 152 19.79 -2.16 -4.40
CA ALA A 152 18.94 -3.25 -3.89
C ALA A 152 19.68 -4.59 -3.79
N ALA A 153 20.47 -4.95 -4.81
CA ALA A 153 21.27 -6.17 -4.81
C ALA A 153 22.22 -6.25 -3.60
N ARG A 154 22.82 -5.14 -3.16
CA ARG A 154 23.73 -5.13 -2.00
C ARG A 154 22.94 -5.11 -0.69
N LEU A 155 21.87 -4.32 -0.63
CA LEU A 155 20.98 -4.20 0.52
C LEU A 155 20.37 -5.58 0.87
N CYS A 156 19.74 -6.21 -0.12
CA CYS A 156 18.92 -7.41 0.04
C CYS A 156 19.71 -8.72 0.19
N SER A 157 20.97 -8.76 -0.26
CA SER A 157 21.77 -10.00 -0.28
C SER A 157 22.71 -10.17 0.91
N ARG A 158 23.20 -9.07 1.50
CA ARG A 158 24.37 -9.11 2.40
C ARG A 158 24.00 -9.51 3.83
N LYS A 159 23.20 -8.69 4.52
CA LYS A 159 22.76 -8.95 5.91
C LYS A 159 21.39 -9.64 5.94
N LEU A 160 20.46 -9.24 5.08
CA LEU A 160 19.06 -9.69 5.11
C LEU A 160 18.80 -11.06 4.45
N ARG A 161 19.65 -11.46 3.47
CA ARG A 161 19.51 -12.71 2.71
C ARG A 161 18.11 -12.90 2.07
N LEU A 162 17.46 -11.80 1.67
CA LEU A 162 16.14 -11.79 1.04
C LEU A 162 16.21 -12.13 -0.44
N CYS A 163 17.33 -11.78 -1.09
CA CYS A 163 17.62 -12.17 -2.46
C CYS A 163 18.59 -13.35 -2.49
N PRO A 164 18.42 -14.30 -3.43
CA PRO A 164 19.42 -15.33 -3.67
C PRO A 164 20.74 -14.65 -4.05
N LYS A 165 21.85 -15.13 -3.49
CA LYS A 165 23.17 -14.70 -3.95
C LYS A 165 23.27 -15.08 -5.42
N GLU A 166 23.54 -14.10 -6.28
CA GLU A 166 23.94 -14.40 -7.66
C GLU A 166 25.14 -15.34 -7.57
N SER A 167 24.91 -16.62 -7.86
CA SER A 167 26.02 -17.57 -7.98
C SER A 167 26.92 -17.03 -9.07
N PRO A 168 28.24 -16.90 -8.85
CA PRO A 168 29.15 -16.42 -9.87
C PRO A 168 28.94 -17.33 -11.09
N ARG A 169 28.34 -16.76 -12.13
CA ARG A 169 27.99 -17.46 -13.37
C ARG A 169 29.28 -18.14 -13.81
N ARG A 170 29.37 -19.46 -13.68
CA ARG A 170 30.50 -20.26 -14.18
C ARG A 170 30.66 -19.81 -15.63
N ARG A 171 31.70 -19.02 -15.91
CA ARG A 171 32.06 -18.71 -17.29
C ARG A 171 32.37 -20.07 -17.88
N ASN A 172 31.43 -20.60 -18.66
CA ASN A 172 31.70 -21.73 -19.51
C ASN A 172 32.84 -21.27 -20.40
N ALA A 173 34.05 -21.73 -20.05
CA ALA A 173 35.17 -21.80 -20.95
C ALA A 173 34.75 -22.82 -22.03
N THR A 174 33.90 -22.37 -22.95
CA THR A 174 33.76 -23.05 -24.23
C THR A 174 35.05 -22.70 -24.96
N GLY A 175 36.07 -23.54 -24.74
CA GLY A 175 37.25 -23.54 -25.58
C GLY A 175 36.77 -23.79 -27.01
N ASP A 176 37.06 -22.82 -27.88
CA ASP A 176 37.15 -23.04 -29.31
C ASP A 176 37.98 -24.30 -29.56
N LEU A 177 37.38 -25.23 -30.30
CA LEU A 177 38.07 -26.29 -31.03
C LEU A 177 38.05 -25.91 -32.50
#